data_AF-A0A7W4JFH3-F1
#
_entry.id   AF-A0A7W4JFH3-F1
#
_cell.length_a   1.000
_cell.length_b   1.000
_cell.length_c   1.000
_cell.angle_alpha   90.00
_cell.angle_beta   90.00
_cell.angle_gamma   90.00
#
_symmetry.space_group_name_H-M   'P 1'
#
loop_
_entity.id
_entity.type
_entity.pdbx_description
1 polymer ?
#
loop_
_entity_poly.entity_id
_entity_poly.type
_entity_poly.pdbx_seq_one_letter_code
_entity_poly.pdbx_strand_id
1 'polypeptide(L)'
;MHIFPAAQTASLLPFPELVDTLQDVLRDYAAGQIQCPERMVLDTADASGHLLCMPSVASDIMATKLITLFHGNRTLPVIQGQVTCCDARNGAFLFTLDGPETTGRRTAAMSMLAIRLLHRTAPRHILIIGTGTQARGHINALRALHPDASIRIRGRNPAAVATLCATLDPTGHHVRPEAPGDAEVADVVITTTSSHDIIYDAAPRAGSLVIGVGAYRPEMIEIGPNLVLNSQLFVDDPIGAPSEAGDLIQAGVDWQTVHPLATSIHTPPPPDMPVLFKSVGCAAWDLAACRLARRLAESAE
;
A
#
# COMPACT_ATOMS: atom_id res chain seq x y z
N MET A 1 -21.44 17.65 8.40
CA MET A 1 -20.30 16.77 8.10
C MET A 1 -20.82 15.35 7.94
N HIS A 2 -20.64 14.75 6.76
CA HIS A 2 -21.08 13.38 6.46
C HIS A 2 -20.06 12.36 6.98
N ILE A 3 -20.52 11.21 7.47
CA ILE A 3 -19.65 10.10 7.89
C ILE A 3 -19.99 8.90 7.01
N PHE A 4 -19.02 8.47 6.20
CA PHE A 4 -19.18 7.34 5.30
C PHE A 4 -18.65 6.06 5.98
N PRO A 5 -19.51 5.10 6.35
CA PRO A 5 -19.08 3.81 6.87
C PRO A 5 -18.28 3.03 5.81
N ALA A 6 -17.63 1.93 6.21
CA ALA A 6 -16.76 1.12 5.35
C ALA A 6 -17.36 0.82 3.96
N ALA A 7 -18.61 0.36 3.87
CA ALA A 7 -19.23 0.04 2.59
C ALA A 7 -19.40 1.26 1.66
N GLN A 8 -19.73 2.44 2.21
CA GLN A 8 -19.86 3.67 1.42
C GLN A 8 -18.49 4.27 1.09
N THR A 9 -17.54 4.19 2.02
CA THR A 9 -16.13 4.53 1.76
C THR A 9 -15.59 3.68 0.61
N ALA A 10 -15.89 2.39 0.60
CA ALA A 10 -15.51 1.46 -0.46
C ALA A 10 -16.06 1.86 -1.83
N SER A 11 -17.34 2.26 -1.91
CA SER A 11 -17.94 2.71 -3.17
C SER A 11 -17.39 4.06 -3.66
N LEU A 12 -16.91 4.90 -2.76
CA LEU A 12 -16.29 6.20 -3.07
C LEU A 12 -14.80 6.09 -3.43
N LEU A 13 -14.21 4.90 -3.34
CA LEU A 13 -12.79 4.66 -3.61
C LEU A 13 -12.56 3.51 -4.59
N PRO A 14 -13.23 3.48 -5.77
CA PRO A 14 -13.00 2.43 -6.77
C PRO A 14 -11.53 2.42 -7.23
N PHE A 15 -10.96 1.23 -7.41
CA PHE A 15 -9.52 1.08 -7.64
C PHE A 15 -8.99 1.80 -8.89
N PRO A 16 -9.62 1.73 -10.08
CA PRO A 16 -9.12 2.45 -11.26
C PRO A 16 -8.94 3.94 -11.02
N GLU A 17 -9.99 4.61 -10.54
CA GLU A 17 -10.02 6.03 -10.29
C GLU A 17 -9.13 6.43 -9.11
N LEU A 18 -8.95 5.54 -8.12
CA LEU A 18 -8.04 5.75 -7.01
C LEU A 18 -6.58 5.69 -7.45
N VAL A 19 -6.21 4.78 -8.35
CA VAL A 19 -4.85 4.72 -8.92
C VAL A 19 -4.57 5.98 -9.74
N ASP A 20 -5.53 6.44 -10.55
CA ASP A 20 -5.37 7.67 -11.33
C ASP A 20 -5.22 8.90 -10.42
N THR A 21 -6.07 8.99 -9.39
CA THR A 21 -6.00 10.10 -8.42
C THR A 21 -4.70 10.06 -7.61
N LEU A 22 -4.20 8.87 -7.24
CA LEU A 22 -2.91 8.72 -6.58
C LEU A 22 -1.75 9.16 -7.46
N GLN A 23 -1.82 8.92 -8.77
CA GLN A 23 -0.79 9.37 -9.70
C GLN A 23 -0.73 10.91 -9.78
N ASP A 24 -1.88 11.58 -9.75
CA ASP A 24 -1.94 13.03 -9.70
C ASP A 24 -1.38 13.56 -8.37
N VAL A 25 -1.81 13.00 -7.24
CA VAL A 25 -1.31 13.37 -5.91
C VAL A 25 0.18 13.09 -5.75
N LEU A 26 0.70 12.01 -6.36
CA LEU A 26 2.13 11.70 -6.38
C LEU A 26 2.94 12.81 -7.09
N ARG A 27 2.41 13.40 -8.16
CA ARG A 27 3.02 14.56 -8.83
C ARG A 27 3.02 15.79 -7.93
N ASP A 28 1.87 16.10 -7.32
CA ASP A 28 1.74 17.24 -6.41
C ASP A 28 2.68 17.11 -5.20
N TYR A 29 2.77 15.92 -4.62
CA TYR A 29 3.66 15.62 -3.49
C TYR A 29 5.12 15.83 -3.88
N ALA A 30 5.55 15.27 -5.01
CA ALA A 30 6.92 15.45 -5.52
C ALA A 30 7.25 16.91 -5.90
N ALA A 31 6.24 17.69 -6.30
CA ALA A 31 6.39 19.12 -6.57
C ALA A 31 6.39 20.00 -5.30
N GLY A 32 6.28 19.41 -4.10
CA GLY A 32 6.24 20.15 -2.83
C GLY A 32 4.92 20.89 -2.60
N GLN A 33 3.86 20.55 -3.34
CA GLN A 33 2.55 21.20 -3.25
C GLN A 33 1.66 20.62 -2.14
N ILE A 34 2.12 19.53 -1.50
CA ILE A 34 1.44 18.88 -0.38
C ILE A 34 2.37 18.90 0.82
N GLN A 35 1.93 19.56 1.89
CA GLN A 35 2.57 19.48 3.19
C GLN A 35 2.15 18.15 3.82
N CYS A 36 3.10 17.25 4.04
CA CYS A 36 2.87 15.94 4.64
C CYS A 36 4.03 15.63 5.60
N PRO A 37 3.92 15.99 6.89
CA PRO A 37 4.94 15.62 7.87
C PRO A 37 4.98 14.11 8.08
N GLU A 38 6.05 13.64 8.72
CA GLU A 38 6.11 12.28 9.26
C GLU A 38 4.93 12.01 10.21
N ARG A 39 4.50 10.75 10.27
CA ARG A 39 3.39 10.37 11.15
C ARG A 39 3.77 10.59 12.61
N MET A 40 2.82 11.11 13.38
CA MET A 40 2.95 11.13 14.83
C MET A 40 2.47 9.81 15.41
N VAL A 41 3.30 9.17 16.22
CA VAL A 41 2.97 7.96 16.97
C VAL A 41 3.03 8.26 18.46
N LEU A 42 1.95 7.96 19.18
CA LEU A 42 1.87 8.09 20.62
C LEU A 42 1.47 6.75 21.23
N ASP A 43 2.29 6.25 22.14
CA ASP A 43 2.00 5.01 22.86
C ASP A 43 0.98 5.26 23.97
N THR A 44 0.13 4.27 24.23
CA THR A 44 -0.64 4.26 25.48
C THR A 44 0.31 4.14 26.67
N ALA A 45 -0.11 4.60 27.84
CA ALA A 45 0.71 4.57 29.06
C ALA A 45 1.21 3.17 29.42
N ASP A 46 0.48 2.12 29.04
CA ASP A 46 0.80 0.71 29.26
C ASP A 46 1.45 0.02 28.03
N ALA A 47 1.73 0.78 26.96
CA ALA A 47 2.26 0.29 25.67
C ALA A 47 1.43 -0.84 25.02
N SER A 48 0.14 -0.98 25.39
CA SER A 48 -0.75 -1.99 24.81
C SER A 48 -1.28 -1.61 23.42
N GLY A 49 -1.15 -0.33 23.04
CA GLY A 49 -1.50 0.14 21.72
C GLY A 49 -0.89 1.51 21.39
N HIS A 50 -1.18 1.95 20.17
CA HIS A 50 -0.63 3.18 19.60
C HIS A 50 -1.75 4.04 19.01
N LEU A 51 -1.66 5.36 19.19
CA LEU A 51 -2.41 6.35 18.44
C LEU A 51 -1.50 6.90 17.33
N LEU A 52 -2.00 6.89 16.09
CA LEU A 52 -1.32 7.47 14.94
C LEU A 52 -2.13 8.64 14.40
N CYS A 53 -1.47 9.78 14.26
CA CYS A 53 -2.01 10.98 13.63
C CYS A 53 -1.17 11.32 12.40
N MET A 54 -1.84 11.38 11.24
CA MET A 54 -1.20 11.58 9.94
C MET A 54 -1.95 12.69 9.18
N PRO A 55 -1.56 13.97 9.37
CA PRO A 55 -2.16 15.09 8.66
C PRO A 55 -1.47 15.32 7.31
N SER A 56 -2.23 15.85 6.34
CA SER A 56 -1.70 16.40 5.09
C SER A 56 -2.53 17.60 4.63
N VAL A 57 -1.87 18.55 4.00
CA VAL A 57 -2.49 19.80 3.53
C VAL A 57 -2.06 20.08 2.10
N ALA A 58 -3.05 20.26 1.23
CA ALA A 58 -2.89 20.79 -0.11
C ALA A 58 -3.66 22.12 -0.26
N SER A 59 -3.61 22.73 -1.44
CA SER A 59 -4.31 24.00 -1.70
C SER A 59 -5.84 23.88 -1.70
N ASP A 60 -6.37 22.68 -1.95
CA ASP A 60 -7.79 22.42 -2.13
C ASP A 60 -8.45 21.72 -0.95
N ILE A 61 -7.74 20.81 -0.26
CA ILE A 61 -8.23 20.10 0.93
C ILE A 61 -7.13 19.87 1.97
N MET A 62 -7.57 19.65 3.20
CA MET A 62 -6.78 19.07 4.28
C MET A 62 -7.34 17.67 4.56
N ALA A 63 -6.47 16.70 4.76
CA ALA A 63 -6.84 15.36 5.20
C ALA A 63 -6.12 15.03 6.51
N THR A 64 -6.80 14.37 7.44
CA THR A 64 -6.14 13.85 8.64
C THR A 64 -6.64 12.45 8.90
N LYS A 65 -5.71 11.50 8.87
CA LYS A 65 -5.98 10.15 9.35
C LYS A 65 -5.64 10.06 10.83
N LEU A 66 -6.63 9.64 11.61
CA LEU A 66 -6.49 9.35 13.02
C LEU A 66 -6.87 7.88 13.23
N ILE A 67 -5.89 7.04 13.55
CA ILE A 67 -6.10 5.60 13.74
C ILE A 67 -5.45 5.12 15.03
N THR A 68 -6.01 4.06 15.59
CA THR A 68 -5.43 3.32 16.70
C THR A 68 -5.04 1.91 16.29
N LEU A 69 -3.95 1.40 16.87
CA LEU A 69 -3.48 0.03 16.67
C LEU A 69 -3.38 -0.68 18.02
N PHE A 70 -4.20 -1.72 18.21
CA PHE A 70 -4.26 -2.53 19.42
C PHE A 70 -4.23 -4.01 19.05
N HIS A 71 -3.03 -4.60 19.02
CA HIS A 71 -2.82 -6.00 18.64
C HIS A 71 -3.48 -7.01 19.61
N GLY A 72 -3.77 -6.58 20.84
CA GLY A 72 -4.45 -7.38 21.86
C GLY A 72 -5.98 -7.46 21.70
N ASN A 73 -6.57 -6.71 20.77
CA ASN A 73 -8.02 -6.73 20.57
C ASN A 73 -8.51 -8.12 20.14
N ARG A 74 -9.52 -8.63 20.86
CA ARG A 74 -10.17 -9.93 20.56
C ARG A 74 -11.55 -9.80 19.93
N THR A 75 -12.28 -8.76 20.30
CA THR A 75 -13.67 -8.49 19.86
C THR A 75 -13.77 -7.33 18.87
N LEU A 76 -12.75 -6.47 18.84
CA LEU A 76 -12.64 -5.34 17.93
C LEU A 76 -11.54 -5.61 16.89
N PRO A 77 -11.57 -4.95 15.72
CA PRO A 77 -10.44 -4.92 14.83
C PRO A 77 -9.18 -4.38 15.51
N VAL A 78 -8.01 -4.85 15.07
CA VAL A 78 -6.70 -4.34 15.52
C VAL A 78 -6.55 -2.85 15.18
N ILE A 79 -7.04 -2.45 14.01
CA ILE A 79 -6.99 -1.07 13.53
C ILE A 79 -8.40 -0.49 13.58
N GLN A 80 -8.54 0.66 14.23
CA GLN A 80 -9.75 1.47 14.21
C GLN A 80 -9.38 2.89 13.85
N GLY A 81 -10.33 3.67 13.33
CA GLY A 81 -10.14 5.09 13.12
C GLY A 81 -10.81 5.62 11.87
N GLN A 82 -10.40 6.81 11.47
CA GLN A 82 -11.10 7.60 10.47
C GLN A 82 -10.14 8.48 9.67
N VAL A 83 -10.54 8.84 8.45
CA VAL A 83 -9.88 9.86 7.63
C VAL A 83 -10.84 11.02 7.45
N THR A 84 -10.52 12.17 8.04
CA THR A 84 -11.34 13.37 7.99
C THR A 84 -10.85 14.32 6.90
N CYS A 85 -11.77 14.81 6.07
CA CYS A 85 -11.53 15.74 4.98
C CYS A 85 -12.09 17.12 5.33
N CYS A 86 -11.27 18.15 5.23
CA CYS A 86 -11.65 19.55 5.42
C CYS A 86 -11.31 20.38 4.19
N ASP A 87 -12.08 21.44 3.94
CA ASP A 87 -11.75 22.43 2.90
C ASP A 87 -10.55 23.28 3.36
N ALA A 88 -9.49 23.33 2.55
CA ALA A 88 -8.26 24.05 2.90
C ALA A 88 -8.43 25.58 2.92
N ARG A 89 -9.49 26.12 2.29
CA ARG A 89 -9.70 27.57 2.11
C ARG A 89 -10.43 28.20 3.28
N ASN A 90 -11.32 27.45 3.95
CA ASN A 90 -12.15 27.97 5.03
C ASN A 90 -12.20 27.07 6.28
N GLY A 91 -11.55 25.91 6.26
CA GLY A 91 -11.49 24.97 7.39
C GLY A 91 -12.78 24.16 7.62
N ALA A 92 -13.77 24.24 6.72
CA ALA A 92 -15.01 23.51 6.88
C ALA A 92 -14.78 21.99 6.81
N PHE A 93 -15.31 21.27 7.79
CA PHE A 93 -15.32 19.81 7.80
C PHE A 93 -16.32 19.28 6.78
N LEU A 94 -15.81 18.67 5.71
CA LEU A 94 -16.63 18.20 4.60
C LEU A 94 -17.25 16.85 4.94
N PHE A 95 -16.39 15.86 5.17
CA PHE A 95 -16.81 14.49 5.48
C PHE A 95 -15.71 13.70 6.17
N THR A 96 -16.06 12.50 6.63
CA THR A 96 -15.15 11.53 7.19
C THR A 96 -15.36 10.18 6.52
N LEU A 97 -14.25 9.51 6.17
CA LEU A 97 -14.20 8.16 5.64
C LEU A 97 -13.80 7.17 6.73
N ASP A 98 -14.23 5.92 6.57
CA ASP A 98 -13.77 4.81 7.40
C ASP A 98 -12.25 4.62 7.25
N GLY A 99 -11.52 4.67 8.36
CA GLY A 99 -10.06 4.66 8.36
C GLY A 99 -9.45 3.33 7.88
N PRO A 100 -9.88 2.18 8.43
CA PRO A 100 -9.44 0.86 7.98
C PRO A 100 -9.69 0.60 6.49
N GLU A 101 -10.89 0.89 5.98
CA GLU A 101 -11.23 0.71 4.56
C GLU A 101 -10.40 1.64 3.67
N THR A 102 -10.32 2.93 4.03
CA THR A 102 -9.49 3.91 3.32
C THR A 102 -8.03 3.44 3.25
N THR A 103 -7.47 3.00 4.38
CA THR A 103 -6.09 2.52 4.48
C THR A 103 -5.88 1.27 3.62
N GLY A 104 -6.80 0.30 3.67
CA GLY A 104 -6.73 -0.91 2.84
C GLY A 104 -6.71 -0.57 1.35
N ARG A 105 -7.62 0.30 0.90
CA ARG A 105 -7.75 0.66 -0.51
C ARG A 105 -6.60 1.48 -1.04
N ARG A 106 -6.23 2.57 -0.35
CA ARG A 106 -5.16 3.46 -0.80
C ARG A 106 -3.79 2.76 -0.80
N THR A 107 -3.56 1.83 0.13
CA THR A 107 -2.32 1.03 0.17
C THR A 107 -2.26 0.08 -1.01
N ALA A 108 -3.32 -0.69 -1.26
CA ALA A 108 -3.40 -1.57 -2.41
C ALA A 108 -3.28 -0.80 -3.73
N ALA A 109 -3.99 0.34 -3.87
CA ALA A 109 -3.92 1.18 -5.05
C ALA A 109 -2.52 1.80 -5.27
N MET A 110 -1.78 2.13 -4.21
CA MET A 110 -0.39 2.58 -4.35
C MET A 110 0.51 1.47 -4.93
N SER A 111 0.34 0.22 -4.49
CA SER A 111 1.02 -0.92 -5.11
C SER A 111 0.63 -1.10 -6.58
N MET A 112 -0.64 -0.86 -6.94
CA MET A 112 -1.08 -0.92 -8.34
C MET A 112 -0.48 0.22 -9.18
N LEU A 113 -0.35 1.41 -8.60
CA LEU A 113 0.36 2.53 -9.24
C LEU A 113 1.84 2.18 -9.46
N ALA A 114 2.48 1.54 -8.49
CA ALA A 114 3.85 1.05 -8.64
C ALA A 114 3.96 0.00 -9.75
N ILE A 115 3.03 -0.96 -9.87
CA ILE A 115 2.98 -1.89 -11.00
C ILE A 115 2.87 -1.11 -12.32
N ARG A 116 1.94 -0.16 -12.42
CA ARG A 116 1.72 0.66 -13.63
C ARG A 116 2.99 1.38 -14.06
N LEU A 117 3.73 1.98 -13.12
CA LEU A 117 4.90 2.81 -13.43
C LEU A 117 6.20 2.01 -13.59
N LEU A 118 6.37 0.94 -12.81
CA LEU A 118 7.65 0.22 -12.69
C LEU A 118 7.69 -1.08 -13.48
N HIS A 119 6.57 -1.82 -13.56
CA HIS A 119 6.51 -3.07 -14.33
C HIS A 119 6.20 -2.82 -15.82
N ARG A 120 5.43 -1.76 -16.13
CA ARG A 120 5.13 -1.23 -17.49
C ARG A 120 4.36 -2.14 -18.45
N THR A 121 4.33 -3.45 -18.20
CA THR A 121 3.46 -4.41 -18.86
C THR A 121 2.30 -4.81 -17.95
N ALA A 122 1.23 -5.36 -18.50
CA ALA A 122 0.19 -5.99 -17.69
C ALA A 122 0.82 -7.21 -16.98
N PRO A 123 0.80 -7.27 -15.63
CA PRO A 123 1.34 -8.41 -14.91
C PRO A 123 0.50 -9.66 -15.18
N ARG A 124 1.17 -10.81 -15.37
CA ARG A 124 0.52 -12.09 -15.70
C ARG A 124 0.63 -13.10 -14.56
N HIS A 125 1.72 -13.08 -13.80
CA HIS A 125 2.03 -14.08 -12.77
C HIS A 125 2.39 -13.40 -11.45
N ILE A 126 1.42 -13.32 -10.56
CA ILE A 126 1.55 -12.55 -9.34
C ILE A 126 1.61 -13.47 -8.14
N LEU A 127 2.62 -13.28 -7.30
CA LEU A 127 2.70 -13.92 -5.99
C LEU A 127 2.37 -12.92 -4.89
N ILE A 128 1.32 -13.21 -4.11
CA ILE A 128 1.01 -12.50 -2.87
C ILE A 128 1.52 -13.33 -1.69
N ILE A 129 2.35 -12.72 -0.85
CA ILE A 129 2.83 -13.32 0.39
C ILE A 129 2.13 -12.64 1.57
N GLY A 130 1.32 -13.40 2.27
CA GLY A 130 0.43 -12.93 3.34
C GLY A 130 -1.03 -13.28 3.09
N THR A 131 -1.81 -13.34 4.17
CA THR A 131 -3.24 -13.70 4.14
C THR A 131 -4.12 -12.71 4.92
N GLY A 132 -3.57 -11.56 5.31
CA GLY A 132 -4.25 -10.55 6.12
C GLY A 132 -5.12 -9.59 5.29
N THR A 133 -5.56 -8.52 5.94
CA THR A 133 -6.40 -7.47 5.31
C THR A 133 -5.74 -6.85 4.09
N GLN A 134 -4.42 -6.58 4.14
CA GLN A 134 -3.69 -6.03 3.00
C GLN A 134 -3.64 -7.02 1.84
N ALA A 135 -3.34 -8.31 2.06
CA ALA A 135 -3.40 -9.33 1.02
C ALA A 135 -4.76 -9.35 0.31
N ARG A 136 -5.86 -9.35 1.07
CA ARG A 136 -7.22 -9.27 0.52
C ARG A 136 -7.46 -8.01 -0.32
N GLY A 137 -7.06 -6.85 0.19
CA GLY A 137 -7.18 -5.58 -0.53
C GLY A 137 -6.40 -5.56 -1.85
N HIS A 138 -5.17 -6.08 -1.84
CA HIS A 138 -4.32 -6.18 -3.03
C HIS A 138 -4.89 -7.14 -4.07
N ILE A 139 -5.41 -8.30 -3.65
CA ILE A 139 -6.06 -9.24 -4.58
C ILE A 139 -7.30 -8.61 -5.22
N ASN A 140 -8.11 -7.89 -4.46
CA ASN A 140 -9.27 -7.17 -5.01
C ASN A 140 -8.85 -6.09 -6.01
N ALA A 141 -7.79 -5.33 -5.72
CA ALA A 141 -7.25 -4.33 -6.64
C ALA A 141 -6.71 -4.95 -7.93
N LEU A 142 -5.94 -6.03 -7.81
CA LEU A 142 -5.41 -6.78 -8.94
C LEU A 142 -6.52 -7.33 -9.83
N ARG A 143 -7.59 -7.90 -9.25
CA ARG A 143 -8.71 -8.41 -10.05
C ARG A 143 -9.49 -7.30 -10.76
N ALA A 144 -9.58 -6.12 -10.16
CA ALA A 144 -10.24 -4.97 -10.77
C ALA A 144 -9.45 -4.39 -11.95
N LEU A 145 -8.12 -4.44 -11.91
CA LEU A 145 -7.23 -3.78 -12.89
C LEU A 145 -6.58 -4.74 -13.89
N HIS A 146 -6.39 -6.00 -13.48
CA HIS A 146 -5.70 -7.05 -14.21
C HIS A 146 -6.49 -8.38 -14.10
N PRO A 147 -7.73 -8.44 -14.61
CA PRO A 147 -8.63 -9.59 -14.43
C PRO A 147 -8.05 -10.90 -14.98
N ASP A 148 -7.16 -10.84 -15.97
CA ASP A 148 -6.52 -12.01 -16.59
C ASP A 148 -5.26 -12.48 -15.84
N ALA A 149 -4.79 -11.75 -14.83
CA ALA A 149 -3.61 -12.12 -14.07
C ALA A 149 -3.87 -13.39 -13.25
N SER A 150 -2.87 -14.27 -13.25
CA SER A 150 -2.84 -15.41 -12.34
C SER A 150 -2.25 -14.99 -11.01
N ILE A 151 -2.96 -15.24 -9.91
CA ILE A 151 -2.58 -14.84 -8.56
C ILE A 151 -2.33 -16.09 -7.73
N ARG A 152 -1.17 -16.15 -7.07
CA ARG A 152 -0.75 -17.21 -6.15
C ARG A 152 -0.63 -16.64 -4.76
N ILE A 153 -1.08 -17.39 -3.77
CA ILE A 153 -1.03 -16.94 -2.38
C ILE A 153 -0.12 -17.86 -1.58
N ARG A 154 0.91 -17.28 -0.97
CA ARG A 154 1.77 -17.91 0.03
C ARG A 154 1.39 -17.41 1.41
N GLY A 155 1.27 -18.32 2.36
CA GLY A 155 1.04 -17.97 3.76
C GLY A 155 1.47 -19.09 4.71
N ARG A 156 1.82 -18.72 5.95
CA ARG A 156 2.25 -19.67 6.99
C ARG A 156 1.18 -20.67 7.40
N ASN A 157 -0.10 -20.29 7.27
CA ASN A 157 -1.23 -21.15 7.61
C ASN A 157 -1.96 -21.57 6.32
N PRO A 158 -1.82 -22.83 5.88
CA PRO A 158 -2.49 -23.34 4.67
C PRO A 158 -4.01 -23.20 4.70
N ALA A 159 -4.65 -23.34 5.87
CA ALA A 159 -6.10 -23.17 5.99
C ALA A 159 -6.52 -21.72 5.72
N ALA A 160 -5.77 -20.74 6.23
CA ALA A 160 -6.04 -19.33 5.97
C ALA A 160 -5.85 -18.98 4.47
N VAL A 161 -4.84 -19.57 3.82
CA VAL A 161 -4.64 -19.44 2.37
C VAL A 161 -5.83 -20.01 1.61
N ALA A 162 -6.24 -21.26 1.91
CA ALA A 162 -7.36 -21.92 1.26
C ALA A 162 -8.68 -21.13 1.43
N THR A 163 -8.96 -20.65 2.65
CA THR A 163 -10.13 -19.80 2.91
C THR A 163 -10.09 -18.50 2.11
N LEU A 164 -8.92 -17.83 2.04
CA LEU A 164 -8.78 -16.58 1.28
C LEU A 164 -9.01 -16.81 -0.21
N CYS A 165 -8.41 -17.85 -0.80
CA CYS A 165 -8.63 -18.23 -2.19
C CYS A 165 -10.11 -18.52 -2.45
N ALA A 166 -10.73 -19.39 -1.66
CA ALA A 166 -12.14 -19.76 -1.83
C ALA A 166 -13.11 -18.57 -1.67
N THR A 167 -12.77 -17.61 -0.79
CA THR A 167 -13.59 -16.40 -0.60
C THR A 167 -13.52 -15.46 -1.80
N LEU A 168 -12.33 -15.31 -2.40
CA LEU A 168 -12.09 -14.32 -3.44
C LEU A 168 -12.37 -14.89 -4.84
N ASP A 169 -11.99 -16.13 -5.10
CA ASP A 169 -12.24 -16.83 -6.36
C ASP A 169 -12.68 -18.27 -6.07
N PRO A 170 -13.99 -18.50 -5.84
CA PRO A 170 -14.53 -19.83 -5.62
C PRO A 170 -14.27 -20.81 -6.79
N THR A 171 -14.03 -20.30 -8.01
CA THR A 171 -13.73 -21.12 -9.19
C THR A 171 -12.26 -21.58 -9.23
N GLY A 172 -11.38 -20.89 -8.50
CA GLY A 172 -9.94 -21.15 -8.46
C GLY A 172 -9.22 -20.91 -9.79
N HIS A 173 -9.85 -20.26 -10.77
CA HIS A 173 -9.28 -20.04 -12.11
C HIS A 173 -8.10 -19.07 -12.08
N HIS A 174 -8.24 -17.98 -11.32
CA HIS A 174 -7.24 -16.92 -11.26
C HIS A 174 -6.48 -16.94 -9.94
N VAL A 175 -7.17 -17.17 -8.81
CA VAL A 175 -6.57 -17.13 -7.47
C VAL A 175 -6.50 -18.53 -6.87
N ARG A 176 -5.28 -18.98 -6.53
CA ARG A 176 -5.08 -20.28 -5.84
C ARG A 176 -3.90 -20.25 -4.87
N PRO A 177 -3.77 -21.23 -3.97
CA PRO A 177 -2.55 -21.42 -3.19
C PRO A 177 -1.34 -21.56 -4.11
N GLU A 178 -0.20 -21.05 -3.64
CA GLU A 178 1.09 -21.26 -4.29
C GLU A 178 1.46 -22.75 -4.35
N ALA A 179 2.03 -23.17 -5.49
CA ALA A 179 2.64 -24.47 -5.72
C ALA A 179 4.15 -24.31 -6.04
N PRO A 180 4.96 -25.38 -5.93
CA PRO A 180 6.37 -25.34 -6.33
C PRO A 180 6.55 -24.80 -7.76
N GLY A 181 7.53 -23.91 -7.95
CA GLY A 181 7.82 -23.24 -9.22
C GLY A 181 7.02 -21.96 -9.50
N ASP A 182 5.88 -21.74 -8.83
CA ASP A 182 5.07 -20.52 -9.06
C ASP A 182 5.86 -19.23 -8.75
N ALA A 183 6.71 -19.26 -7.70
CA ALA A 183 7.52 -18.11 -7.31
C ALA A 183 8.62 -17.76 -8.33
N GLU A 184 9.10 -18.75 -9.10
CA GLU A 184 10.20 -18.58 -10.07
C GLU A 184 9.70 -17.87 -11.33
N VAL A 185 8.43 -18.07 -11.67
CA VAL A 185 7.77 -17.47 -12.85
C VAL A 185 7.03 -16.17 -12.54
N ALA A 186 6.93 -15.78 -11.26
CA ALA A 186 6.23 -14.57 -10.86
C ALA A 186 6.91 -13.33 -11.45
N ASP A 187 6.15 -12.49 -12.17
CA ASP A 187 6.59 -11.19 -12.67
C ASP A 187 6.38 -10.06 -11.66
N VAL A 188 5.40 -10.23 -10.77
CA VAL A 188 5.20 -9.36 -9.61
C VAL A 188 5.09 -10.18 -8.32
N VAL A 189 5.85 -9.79 -7.30
CA VAL A 189 5.73 -10.35 -5.94
C VAL A 189 5.33 -9.23 -4.99
N ILE A 190 4.30 -9.45 -4.16
CA ILE A 190 3.83 -8.47 -3.18
C ILE A 190 3.83 -9.10 -1.79
N THR A 191 4.60 -8.52 -0.87
CA THR A 191 4.66 -8.92 0.54
C THR A 191 3.77 -8.01 1.38
N THR A 192 2.89 -8.60 2.20
CA THR A 192 1.81 -7.89 2.93
C THR A 192 1.66 -8.39 4.38
N THR A 193 2.78 -8.73 5.01
CA THR A 193 2.85 -9.38 6.32
C THR A 193 3.42 -8.45 7.40
N SER A 194 3.13 -8.76 8.66
CA SER A 194 3.75 -8.07 9.80
C SER A 194 5.00 -8.83 10.30
N SER A 195 5.84 -9.32 9.38
CA SER A 195 6.98 -10.18 9.72
C SER A 195 8.13 -9.39 10.37
N HIS A 196 8.87 -10.09 11.22
CA HIS A 196 10.17 -9.67 11.77
C HIS A 196 11.30 -10.62 11.30
N ASP A 197 10.99 -11.47 10.33
CA ASP A 197 11.90 -12.43 9.70
C ASP A 197 11.79 -12.29 8.18
N ILE A 198 12.90 -12.53 7.47
CA ILE A 198 12.93 -12.54 6.01
C ILE A 198 12.02 -13.67 5.49
N ILE A 199 11.01 -13.31 4.68
CA ILE A 199 10.07 -14.25 4.05
C ILE A 199 10.23 -14.36 2.54
N TYR A 200 10.98 -13.44 1.93
CA TYR A 200 11.28 -13.44 0.50
C TYR A 200 12.67 -12.85 0.22
N ASP A 201 13.56 -13.66 -0.35
CA ASP A 201 14.92 -13.22 -0.75
C ASP A 201 15.40 -13.98 -1.99
N ALA A 202 14.49 -14.17 -2.95
CA ALA A 202 14.80 -14.85 -4.19
C ALA A 202 15.86 -14.07 -5.00
N ALA A 203 16.57 -14.78 -5.89
CA ALA A 203 17.49 -14.13 -6.80
C ALA A 203 16.74 -13.08 -7.66
N PRO A 204 17.18 -11.81 -7.67
CA PRO A 204 16.57 -10.78 -8.48
C PRO A 204 16.52 -11.18 -9.94
N ARG A 205 15.34 -11.08 -10.56
CA ARG A 205 15.14 -11.43 -11.97
C ARG A 205 14.91 -10.19 -12.80
N ALA A 206 15.57 -10.10 -13.96
CA ALA A 206 15.32 -9.04 -14.93
C ALA A 206 13.83 -8.94 -15.27
N GLY A 207 13.29 -7.71 -15.27
CA GLY A 207 11.89 -7.43 -15.54
C GLY A 207 10.90 -7.86 -14.45
N SER A 208 11.38 -8.35 -13.30
CA SER A 208 10.52 -8.62 -12.14
C SER A 208 10.36 -7.37 -11.27
N LEU A 209 9.17 -7.24 -10.66
CA LEU A 209 8.88 -6.22 -9.68
C LEU A 209 8.53 -6.87 -8.33
N VAL A 210 9.24 -6.48 -7.28
CA VAL A 210 8.91 -6.87 -5.91
C VAL A 210 8.39 -5.66 -5.15
N ILE A 211 7.28 -5.84 -4.46
CA ILE A 211 6.61 -4.79 -3.68
C ILE A 211 6.60 -5.18 -2.21
N GLY A 212 7.28 -4.39 -1.39
CA GLY A 212 7.27 -4.50 0.07
C GLY A 212 6.26 -3.57 0.70
N VAL A 213 5.22 -4.10 1.36
CA VAL A 213 4.15 -3.28 1.97
C VAL A 213 4.11 -3.38 3.48
N GLY A 214 4.41 -4.56 4.03
CA GLY A 214 4.13 -4.88 5.42
C GLY A 214 5.18 -4.40 6.43
N ALA A 215 6.47 -4.39 6.08
CA ALA A 215 7.53 -3.87 6.95
C ALA A 215 7.64 -2.33 6.94
N TYR A 216 6.81 -1.65 7.73
CA TYR A 216 6.75 -0.17 7.85
C TYR A 216 7.34 0.37 9.17
N ARG A 217 8.07 -0.45 9.92
CA ARG A 217 8.88 -0.02 11.06
C ARG A 217 10.31 -0.56 10.93
N PRO A 218 11.33 0.10 11.50
CA PRO A 218 12.73 -0.32 11.39
C PRO A 218 12.98 -1.79 11.73
N GLU A 219 12.33 -2.30 12.77
CA GLU A 219 12.51 -3.65 13.28
C GLU A 219 11.70 -4.72 12.53
N MET A 220 10.81 -4.33 11.62
CA MET A 220 10.07 -5.25 10.76
C MET A 220 10.88 -5.58 9.51
N ILE A 221 10.76 -6.80 9.02
CA ILE A 221 11.42 -7.24 7.79
C ILE A 221 10.60 -8.33 7.12
N GLU A 222 10.49 -8.24 5.80
CA GLU A 222 9.88 -9.22 4.92
C GLU A 222 10.82 -9.64 3.80
N ILE A 223 11.63 -8.70 3.31
CA ILE A 223 12.47 -8.87 2.14
C ILE A 223 13.94 -8.89 2.54
N GLY A 224 14.68 -9.88 2.05
CA GLY A 224 16.09 -10.07 2.40
C GLY A 224 17.06 -9.17 1.63
N PRO A 225 18.30 -9.05 2.12
CA PRO A 225 19.28 -8.12 1.58
C PRO A 225 19.77 -8.50 0.18
N ASN A 226 19.76 -9.78 -0.19
CA ASN A 226 20.21 -10.20 -1.52
C ASN A 226 19.30 -9.60 -2.60
N LEU A 227 17.98 -9.63 -2.42
CA LEU A 227 17.05 -9.00 -3.34
C LEU A 227 17.15 -7.48 -3.32
N VAL A 228 17.22 -6.88 -2.13
CA VAL A 228 17.29 -5.41 -1.96
C VAL A 228 18.52 -4.84 -2.64
N LEU A 229 19.72 -5.34 -2.33
CA LEU A 229 20.98 -4.76 -2.80
C LEU A 229 21.24 -4.97 -4.30
N ASN A 230 20.49 -5.85 -4.95
CA ASN A 230 20.63 -6.18 -6.37
C ASN A 230 19.39 -5.75 -7.19
N SER A 231 18.57 -4.84 -6.67
CA SER A 231 17.41 -4.27 -7.36
C SER A 231 17.52 -2.75 -7.46
N GLN A 232 16.87 -2.16 -8.47
CA GLN A 232 16.64 -0.72 -8.47
C GLN A 232 15.53 -0.39 -7.46
N LEU A 233 15.81 0.53 -6.54
CA LEU A 233 14.98 0.80 -5.37
C LEU A 233 14.08 2.01 -5.59
N PHE A 234 12.80 1.84 -5.31
CA PHE A 234 11.81 2.92 -5.29
C PHE A 234 11.04 2.96 -3.96
N VAL A 235 10.68 4.15 -3.50
CA VAL A 235 9.85 4.36 -2.31
C VAL A 235 8.66 5.28 -2.61
N ASP A 236 7.52 5.06 -1.95
CA ASP A 236 6.38 5.97 -2.05
C ASP A 236 6.64 7.29 -1.31
N ASP A 237 7.17 7.20 -0.10
CA ASP A 237 7.46 8.35 0.75
C ASP A 237 8.97 8.50 1.00
N PRO A 238 9.66 9.41 0.28
CA PRO A 238 11.09 9.63 0.50
C PRO A 238 11.41 10.33 1.83
N ILE A 239 10.41 10.91 2.52
CA ILE A 239 10.59 11.53 3.83
C ILE A 239 10.57 10.46 4.92
N GLY A 240 9.51 9.64 4.97
CA GLY A 240 9.34 8.62 6.00
C GLY A 240 10.13 7.31 5.77
N ALA A 241 10.41 6.92 4.52
CA ALA A 241 11.07 5.64 4.24
C ALA A 241 12.44 5.47 4.94
N PRO A 242 13.33 6.50 5.02
CA PRO A 242 14.59 6.42 5.76
C PRO A 242 14.49 5.98 7.22
N SER A 243 13.37 6.25 7.89
CA SER A 243 13.13 5.91 9.30
C SER A 243 12.10 4.80 9.50
N GLU A 244 11.40 4.35 8.46
CA GLU A 244 10.29 3.39 8.57
C GLU A 244 10.51 2.10 7.77
N ALA A 245 11.24 2.15 6.65
CA ALA A 245 11.35 1.02 5.74
C ALA A 245 12.34 -0.05 6.24
N GLY A 246 11.91 -0.88 7.17
CA GLY A 246 12.74 -1.90 7.81
C GLY A 246 13.51 -2.80 6.83
N ASP A 247 12.90 -3.23 5.72
CA ASP A 247 13.58 -4.00 4.66
C ASP A 247 14.84 -3.29 4.12
N LEU A 248 14.76 -1.98 3.89
CA LEU A 248 15.86 -1.19 3.32
C LEU A 248 16.88 -0.80 4.40
N ILE A 249 16.39 -0.42 5.58
CA ILE A 249 17.22 -0.05 6.74
C ILE A 249 18.11 -1.23 7.13
N GLN A 250 17.52 -2.42 7.31
CA GLN A 250 18.25 -3.62 7.74
C GLN A 250 19.19 -4.16 6.65
N ALA A 251 18.88 -3.93 5.36
CA ALA A 251 19.80 -4.26 4.26
C ALA A 251 20.99 -3.30 4.15
N GLY A 252 20.96 -2.14 4.82
CA GLY A 252 22.05 -1.16 4.81
C GLY A 252 22.21 -0.43 3.48
N VAL A 253 21.10 -0.06 2.83
CA VAL A 253 21.13 0.63 1.54
C VAL A 253 21.77 2.02 1.64
N ASP A 254 22.35 2.48 0.53
CA ASP A 254 22.67 3.89 0.35
C ASP A 254 21.39 4.64 -0.09
N TRP A 255 20.87 5.51 0.78
CA TRP A 255 19.64 6.27 0.50
C TRP A 255 19.78 7.21 -0.70
N GLN A 256 21.00 7.56 -1.12
CA GLN A 256 21.22 8.33 -2.35
C GLN A 256 20.88 7.54 -3.62
N THR A 257 20.84 6.21 -3.53
CA THR A 257 20.48 5.32 -4.65
C THR A 257 19.01 4.90 -4.62
N VAL A 258 18.24 5.37 -3.64
CA VAL A 258 16.79 5.06 -3.52
C VAL A 258 15.99 6.18 -4.16
N HIS A 259 15.13 5.82 -5.12
CA HIS A 259 14.39 6.79 -5.92
C HIS A 259 12.96 7.00 -5.39
N PRO A 260 12.45 8.24 -5.32
CA PRO A 260 11.02 8.46 -5.12
C PRO A 260 10.22 7.86 -6.29
N LEU A 261 9.08 7.22 -6.02
CA LEU A 261 8.22 6.64 -7.04
C LEU A 261 7.86 7.66 -8.13
N ALA A 262 7.66 8.93 -7.76
CA ALA A 262 7.35 10.01 -8.70
C ALA A 262 8.37 10.18 -9.85
N THR A 263 9.64 9.84 -9.63
CA THR A 263 10.67 9.92 -10.68
C THR A 263 10.36 8.99 -11.85
N SER A 264 9.72 7.85 -11.58
CA SER A 264 9.35 6.84 -12.59
C SER A 264 8.26 7.31 -13.56
N ILE A 265 7.54 8.40 -13.25
CA ILE A 265 6.57 9.02 -14.16
C ILE A 265 7.24 9.51 -15.45
N HIS A 266 8.48 10.03 -15.34
CA HIS A 266 9.24 10.57 -16.48
C HIS A 266 10.45 9.72 -16.84
N THR A 267 11.02 9.01 -15.86
CA THR A 267 12.23 8.19 -16.02
C THR A 267 11.96 6.80 -15.46
N PRO A 268 11.22 5.95 -16.19
CA PRO A 268 10.95 4.59 -15.74
C PRO A 268 12.25 3.77 -15.64
N PRO A 269 12.29 2.74 -14.78
CA PRO A 269 13.44 1.85 -14.70
C PRO A 269 13.70 1.15 -16.05
N PRO A 270 14.97 0.80 -16.35
CA PRO A 270 15.28 -0.03 -17.51
C PRO A 270 14.52 -1.37 -17.45
N PRO A 271 14.01 -1.88 -18.59
CA PRO A 271 13.17 -3.09 -18.62
C PRO A 271 13.88 -4.36 -18.12
N ASP A 272 15.21 -4.39 -18.21
CA ASP A 272 16.03 -5.56 -17.86
C ASP A 272 16.57 -5.53 -16.43
N MET A 273 16.15 -4.56 -15.61
CA MET A 273 16.55 -4.46 -14.21
C MET A 273 15.49 -5.08 -13.29
N PRO A 274 15.89 -5.85 -12.26
CA PRO A 274 15.02 -6.14 -11.13
C PRO A 274 14.66 -4.85 -10.40
N VAL A 275 13.38 -4.68 -10.08
CA VAL A 275 12.89 -3.49 -9.38
C VAL A 275 12.28 -3.89 -8.05
N LEU A 276 12.63 -3.15 -7.00
CA LEU A 276 11.96 -3.25 -5.70
C LEU A 276 11.30 -1.92 -5.38
N PHE A 277 10.00 -1.97 -5.15
CA PHE A 277 9.23 -0.85 -4.62
C PHE A 277 8.87 -1.10 -3.16
N LYS A 278 9.20 -0.15 -2.29
CA LYS A 278 8.91 -0.21 -0.87
C LYS A 278 7.88 0.86 -0.50
N SER A 279 6.73 0.42 0.01
CA SER A 279 5.71 1.31 0.54
C SER A 279 5.74 1.31 2.06
N VAL A 280 5.83 2.51 2.66
CA VAL A 280 5.61 2.74 4.10
C VAL A 280 4.33 3.54 4.34
N GLY A 281 3.90 4.30 3.33
CA GLY A 281 2.65 5.03 3.27
C GLY A 281 2.65 6.34 4.09
N CYS A 282 2.23 7.44 3.48
CA CYS A 282 2.11 8.74 4.13
C CYS A 282 0.69 9.32 4.00
N ALA A 283 0.44 10.44 4.68
CA ALA A 283 -0.87 11.11 4.69
C ALA A 283 -1.27 11.70 3.33
N ALA A 284 -0.34 11.88 2.38
CA ALA A 284 -0.67 12.30 1.02
C ALA A 284 -1.57 11.27 0.32
N TRP A 285 -1.40 9.98 0.61
CA TRP A 285 -2.23 8.93 0.02
C TRP A 285 -3.65 8.89 0.59
N ASP A 286 -3.80 9.29 1.85
CA ASP A 286 -5.12 9.49 2.46
C ASP A 286 -5.81 10.74 1.88
N LEU A 287 -5.04 11.79 1.56
CA LEU A 287 -5.52 12.98 0.84
C LEU A 287 -6.00 12.65 -0.58
N ALA A 288 -5.31 11.76 -1.29
CA ALA A 288 -5.76 11.26 -2.60
C ALA A 288 -7.13 10.57 -2.48
N ALA A 289 -7.33 9.75 -1.45
CA ALA A 289 -8.62 9.12 -1.18
C ALA A 289 -9.72 10.18 -0.91
N CYS A 290 -9.42 11.20 -0.11
CA CYS A 290 -10.34 12.31 0.13
C CYS A 290 -10.67 13.09 -1.15
N ARG A 291 -9.70 13.38 -2.03
CA ARG A 291 -9.95 14.06 -3.31
C ARG A 291 -10.90 13.25 -4.20
N LEU A 292 -10.68 11.94 -4.32
CA LEU A 292 -11.56 11.06 -5.09
C LEU A 292 -12.96 11.00 -4.49
N ALA A 293 -13.06 10.76 -3.17
CA ALA A 293 -14.34 10.66 -2.49
C ALA A 293 -15.16 11.95 -2.60
N ARG A 294 -14.51 13.13 -2.48
CA ARG A 294 -15.17 14.43 -2.69
C ARG A 294 -15.76 14.52 -4.10
N ARG A 295 -14.96 14.23 -5.13
CA ARG A 295 -15.39 14.31 -6.54
C ARG A 295 -16.58 13.38 -6.83
N LEU A 296 -16.55 12.16 -6.31
CA LEU A 296 -17.63 11.18 -6.54
C LEU A 296 -18.89 11.50 -5.73
N ALA A 297 -18.75 12.02 -4.51
CA ALA A 297 -19.88 12.45 -3.70
C ALA A 297 -20.61 13.66 -4.32
N GLU A 298 -19.87 14.66 -4.81
CA GLU A 298 -20.43 15.83 -5.50
C GLU A 298 -21.12 15.47 -6.83
N SER A 299 -20.69 14.39 -7.50
CA SER A 299 -21.31 13.94 -8.76
C SER A 299 -22.59 13.13 -8.56
N ALA A 300 -22.91 12.73 -7.32
CA ALA A 300 -24.09 11.96 -6.97
C ALA A 300 -25.26 12.83 -6.47
N GLU A 301 -25.03 14.13 -6.30
CA GLU A 301 -26.02 15.16 -5.95
C GLU A 301 -26.58 15.86 -7.19
#